data_AF-A0A497EKL1-F1
#
_entry.id   AF-A0A497EKL1-F1
#
_cell.length_a   1.000
_cell.length_b   1.000
_cell.length_c   1.000
_cell.angle_alpha   90.00
_cell.angle_beta   90.00
_cell.angle_gamma   90.00
#
_symmetry.space_group_name_H-M   'P 1'
#
loop_
_entity.id
_entity.type
_entity.pdbx_description
1 polymer ?
#
loop_
_entity_poly.entity_id
_entity_poly.type
_entity_poly.pdbx_seq_one_letter_code
_entity_poly.pdbx_strand_id
1 'polypeptide(L)'
;MLDSKYSGECMRVIWDEEALGYIYLSEEVKRKVEEWVKSLSKKELEKLKEYEETGDAIICPTVDFDSEGGLVVKAVKHNGEFMLIAGVHGCGFGEEYYVGILIE
;
A
#
# COMPACT_ATOMS: atom_id res chain seq x y z
N MET A 1 -28.47 -16.74 16.19
CA MET A 1 -28.34 -16.60 14.72
C MET A 1 -28.26 -15.11 14.37
N LEU A 2 -27.12 -14.50 14.64
CA LEU A 2 -26.67 -13.14 14.31
C LEU A 2 -25.13 -13.32 14.38
N ASP A 3 -24.34 -13.21 13.32
CA ASP A 3 -24.14 -12.07 12.44
C ASP A 3 -23.81 -12.54 11.02
N SER A 4 -24.63 -12.14 10.05
CA SER A 4 -24.33 -12.25 8.62
C SER A 4 -24.62 -10.89 8.00
N LYS A 5 -23.79 -9.88 8.30
CA LYS A 5 -23.89 -8.54 7.69
C LYS A 5 -22.56 -7.77 7.67
N TYR A 6 -21.45 -8.39 7.28
CA TYR A 6 -20.29 -7.66 6.71
C TYR A 6 -19.56 -8.55 5.71
N SER A 7 -20.25 -9.02 4.68
CA SER A 7 -19.59 -9.36 3.41
C SER A 7 -19.50 -8.08 2.56
N GLY A 8 -18.88 -7.04 3.12
CA GLY A 8 -18.42 -5.91 2.33
C GLY A 8 -17.12 -6.35 1.67
N GLU A 9 -17.06 -6.29 0.35
CA GLU A 9 -15.81 -6.53 -0.38
C GLU A 9 -14.78 -5.53 0.16
N CYS A 10 -13.70 -6.04 0.74
CA CYS A 10 -12.65 -5.26 1.35
C CYS A 10 -11.43 -5.31 0.45
N MET A 11 -10.72 -4.19 0.35
CA MET A 11 -9.49 -4.15 -0.43
C MET A 11 -8.48 -5.17 0.10
N ARG A 12 -7.71 -5.75 -0.82
CA ARG A 12 -6.67 -6.75 -0.58
C ARG A 12 -5.46 -6.43 -1.43
N VAL A 13 -4.30 -6.85 -0.95
CA VAL A 13 -3.05 -6.74 -1.70
C VAL A 13 -2.80 -8.07 -2.40
N ILE A 14 -2.51 -8.01 -3.71
CA ILE A 14 -1.77 -9.06 -4.41
C ILE A 14 -0.33 -8.59 -4.46
N TRP A 15 0.54 -9.24 -3.70
CA TRP A 15 1.96 -8.91 -3.63
C TRP A 15 2.69 -9.29 -4.92
N ASP A 16 3.58 -8.42 -5.37
CA ASP A 16 4.51 -8.70 -6.45
C ASP A 16 5.80 -9.27 -5.85
N GLU A 17 5.96 -10.60 -5.94
CA GLU A 17 7.12 -11.31 -5.40
C GLU A 17 8.44 -10.92 -6.09
N GLU A 18 8.39 -10.48 -7.36
CA GLU A 18 9.59 -9.99 -8.05
C GLU A 18 10.00 -8.63 -7.49
N ALA A 19 9.04 -7.72 -7.31
CA ALA A 19 9.27 -6.41 -6.72
C ALA A 19 9.79 -6.50 -5.27
N LEU A 20 9.25 -7.44 -4.48
CA LEU A 20 9.71 -7.73 -3.11
C LEU A 20 11.15 -8.29 -3.06
N GLY A 21 11.71 -8.70 -4.19
CA GLY A 21 13.14 -9.01 -4.32
C GLY A 21 14.04 -7.76 -4.27
N TYR A 22 13.51 -6.57 -4.60
CA TYR A 22 14.26 -5.31 -4.59
C TYR A 22 14.04 -4.50 -3.30
N ILE A 23 12.93 -4.71 -2.61
CA ILE A 23 12.64 -4.07 -1.32
C ILE A 23 12.08 -5.08 -0.32
N TYR A 24 12.77 -5.23 0.81
CA TYR A 24 12.35 -6.16 1.85
C TYR A 24 11.23 -5.57 2.70
N LEU A 25 10.08 -6.25 2.73
CA LEU A 25 9.02 -6.03 3.70
C LEU A 25 8.96 -7.24 4.63
N SER A 26 9.12 -7.00 5.93
CA SER A 26 8.94 -8.07 6.92
C SER A 26 7.50 -8.59 6.92
N GLU A 27 7.30 -9.84 7.34
CA GLU A 27 5.94 -10.41 7.44
C GLU A 27 5.05 -9.63 8.42
N GLU A 28 5.65 -8.99 9.44
CA GLU A 28 4.91 -8.09 10.33
C GLU A 28 4.44 -6.83 9.58
N VAL A 29 5.31 -6.22 8.78
CA VAL A 29 4.96 -5.06 7.95
C VAL A 29 3.90 -5.43 6.93
N LYS A 30 4.06 -6.55 6.20
CA LYS A 30 3.05 -7.03 5.24
C LYS A 30 1.69 -7.19 5.91
N ARG A 31 1.64 -7.81 7.10
CA ARG A 31 0.40 -7.95 7.87
C ARG A 31 -0.21 -6.60 8.27
N LYS A 32 0.60 -5.64 8.74
CA LYS A 32 0.14 -4.28 9.08
C LYS A 32 -0.44 -3.56 7.86
N VAL A 33 0.21 -3.71 6.71
CA VAL A 33 -0.22 -3.15 5.43
C VAL A 33 -1.51 -3.80 4.95
N GLU A 34 -1.64 -5.13 5.01
CA GLU A 34 -2.86 -5.84 4.63
C GLU A 34 -4.06 -5.43 5.49
N GLU A 35 -3.87 -5.30 6.81
CA GLU A 35 -4.93 -4.82 7.71
C GLU A 35 -5.33 -3.37 7.41
N TRP A 36 -4.35 -2.51 7.12
CA TRP A 36 -4.62 -1.15 6.68
C TRP A 36 -5.35 -1.12 5.33
N VAL A 37 -4.93 -1.91 4.36
CA VAL A 37 -5.55 -1.98 3.03
C VAL A 37 -7.01 -2.41 3.15
N LYS A 38 -7.35 -3.39 3.99
CA LYS A 38 -8.75 -3.78 4.25
C LYS A 38 -9.63 -2.63 4.75
N SER A 39 -9.04 -1.61 5.37
CA SER A 39 -9.75 -0.42 5.84
C SER A 39 -9.94 0.66 4.77
N LEU A 40 -9.22 0.57 3.64
CA LEU A 40 -9.34 1.51 2.54
C LEU A 40 -10.65 1.30 1.79
N SER A 41 -11.33 2.40 1.46
CA SER A 41 -12.49 2.36 0.59
C SER A 41 -12.10 2.60 -0.87
N LYS A 42 -12.70 1.84 -1.79
CA LYS A 42 -12.55 2.07 -3.23
C LYS A 42 -12.86 3.51 -3.63
N LYS A 43 -13.92 4.07 -3.05
CA LYS A 43 -14.34 5.46 -3.30
C LYS A 43 -13.30 6.49 -2.89
N GLU A 44 -12.45 6.19 -1.91
CA GLU A 44 -11.33 7.06 -1.54
C GLU A 44 -10.17 6.89 -2.51
N LEU A 45 -9.84 5.65 -2.89
CA LEU A 45 -8.82 5.37 -3.89
C LEU A 45 -9.15 5.99 -5.26
N GLU A 46 -10.43 5.96 -5.67
CA GLU A 46 -10.91 6.56 -6.93
C GLU A 46 -10.75 8.08 -7.00
N LYS A 47 -10.60 8.77 -5.84
CA LYS A 47 -10.33 10.21 -5.79
C LYS A 47 -8.87 10.54 -6.09
N LEU A 48 -7.97 9.56 -5.99
CA LEU A 48 -6.56 9.75 -6.31
C LEU A 48 -6.39 10.07 -7.79
N LYS A 49 -5.50 11.02 -8.06
CA LYS A 49 -4.99 11.27 -9.41
C LYS A 49 -3.81 10.33 -9.71
N GLU A 50 -3.42 10.26 -10.98
CA GLU A 50 -2.29 9.43 -11.39
C GLU A 50 -1.01 9.89 -10.68
N TYR A 51 -0.34 8.95 -10.03
CA TYR A 51 0.79 9.21 -9.14
C TYR A 51 1.96 9.87 -9.85
N GLU A 52 2.25 9.46 -11.08
CA GLU A 52 3.31 9.98 -11.93
C GLU A 52 3.09 11.45 -12.31
N GLU A 53 1.84 11.90 -12.33
CA GLU A 53 1.49 13.28 -12.69
C GLU A 53 1.45 14.19 -11.47
N THR A 54 0.97 13.70 -10.34
CA THR A 54 0.64 14.56 -9.18
C THR A 54 1.31 14.17 -7.87
N GLY A 55 1.90 12.98 -7.78
CA GLY A 55 2.43 12.42 -6.53
C GLY A 55 1.35 12.10 -5.50
N ASP A 56 0.09 11.94 -5.93
CA ASP A 56 -1.05 11.76 -5.04
C ASP A 56 -1.06 10.35 -4.46
N ALA A 57 -1.13 10.23 -3.14
CA ALA A 57 -0.94 8.98 -2.44
C ALA A 57 -1.59 8.98 -1.06
N ILE A 58 -2.03 7.81 -0.60
CA ILE A 58 -2.46 7.57 0.78
C ILE A 58 -1.35 6.81 1.49
N ILE A 59 -0.71 7.43 2.46
CA ILE A 59 0.39 6.82 3.22
C ILE A 59 -0.18 5.85 4.27
N CYS A 60 0.41 4.66 4.37
CA CYS A 60 0.09 3.68 5.39
C CYS A 60 0.46 4.22 6.78
N PRO A 61 -0.52 4.44 7.68
CA PRO A 61 -0.27 5.05 8.98
C PRO A 61 0.32 4.07 10.00
N THR A 62 0.35 2.77 9.69
CA THR A 62 0.76 1.71 10.63
C THR A 62 2.21 1.26 10.46
N VAL A 63 2.87 1.68 9.37
CA VAL A 63 4.31 1.47 9.16
C VAL A 63 5.04 2.65 9.80
N ASP A 64 5.81 2.36 10.83
CA ASP A 64 6.56 3.36 11.58
C ASP A 64 7.90 3.64 10.88
N PHE A 65 8.02 4.86 10.36
CA PHE A 65 9.15 5.28 9.54
C PHE A 65 10.50 5.11 10.23
N ASP A 66 10.61 5.52 11.50
CA ASP A 66 11.89 5.53 12.21
C ASP A 66 12.35 4.11 12.59
N SER A 67 11.42 3.29 13.07
CA SER A 67 11.71 1.92 13.50
C SER A 67 11.93 0.94 12.34
N GLU A 68 11.31 1.20 11.18
CA GLU A 68 11.46 0.40 9.96
C GLU A 68 12.55 0.95 9.03
N GLY A 69 13.45 1.80 9.53
CA GLY A 69 14.65 2.24 8.80
C GLY A 69 14.37 3.16 7.62
N GLY A 70 13.36 4.03 7.73
CA GLY A 70 12.95 4.97 6.69
C GLY A 70 11.95 4.38 5.69
N LEU A 71 11.34 3.24 6.01
CA LEU A 71 10.33 2.60 5.17
C LEU A 71 9.02 3.39 5.15
N VAL A 72 8.51 3.64 3.96
CA VAL A 72 7.19 4.22 3.70
C VAL A 72 6.43 3.29 2.78
N VAL A 73 5.18 2.99 3.14
CA VAL A 73 4.25 2.27 2.27
C VAL A 73 3.09 3.19 1.94
N LYS A 74 2.65 3.22 0.68
CA LYS A 74 1.57 4.09 0.22
C LYS A 74 0.72 3.43 -0.85
N ALA A 75 -0.55 3.76 -0.87
CA ALA A 75 -1.51 3.38 -1.91
C ALA A 75 -1.61 4.51 -2.92
N VAL A 76 -1.56 4.17 -4.20
CA VAL A 76 -1.53 5.12 -5.30
C VAL A 76 -2.45 4.68 -6.43
N LYS A 77 -2.71 5.61 -7.35
CA LYS A 77 -3.31 5.28 -8.65
C LYS A 77 -2.23 5.34 -9.73
N HIS A 78 -2.13 4.27 -10.51
CA HIS A 78 -1.16 4.13 -11.59
C HIS A 78 -1.83 3.48 -12.80
N ASN A 79 -1.83 4.15 -13.94
CA ASN A 79 -2.42 3.68 -15.18
C ASN A 79 -3.89 3.22 -15.03
N GLY A 80 -4.65 3.89 -14.17
CA GLY A 80 -6.04 3.54 -13.88
C GLY A 80 -6.24 2.39 -12.88
N GLU A 81 -5.17 1.76 -12.40
CA GLU A 81 -5.19 0.72 -11.38
C GLU A 81 -4.78 1.28 -10.01
N PHE A 82 -5.17 0.58 -8.94
CA PHE A 82 -4.72 0.91 -7.59
C PHE A 82 -3.53 0.04 -7.22
N MET A 83 -2.42 0.68 -6.86
CA MET A 83 -1.18 0.00 -6.57
C MET A 83 -0.65 0.38 -5.19
N LEU A 84 0.22 -0.48 -4.67
CA LEU A 84 0.96 -0.25 -3.44
C LEU A 84 2.42 0.01 -3.80
N ILE A 85 2.95 1.14 -3.32
CA ILE A 85 4.37 1.46 -3.41
C ILE A 85 4.98 1.25 -2.02
N ALA A 86 6.12 0.58 -1.97
CA ALA A 86 7.02 0.62 -0.84
C ALA A 86 8.28 1.38 -1.23
N GLY A 87 8.79 2.21 -0.33
CA GLY A 87 10.05 2.89 -0.54
C GLY A 87 10.82 3.13 0.74
N VAL A 88 12.15 3.08 0.64
CA VAL A 88 13.06 3.37 1.76
C VAL A 88 13.72 4.71 1.48
N HIS A 89 13.62 5.61 2.46
CA HIS A 89 14.20 6.94 2.38
C HIS A 89 15.37 7.04 3.36
N GLY A 90 16.59 7.23 2.84
CA GLY A 90 17.79 7.32 3.66
C GLY A 90 18.91 8.14 2.98
N CYS A 91 19.60 8.98 3.75
CA CYS A 91 20.81 9.71 3.33
C CYS A 91 20.72 10.42 1.96
N GLY A 92 19.56 10.98 1.60
CA GLY A 92 19.37 11.73 0.35
C GLY A 92 19.05 10.87 -0.88
N PHE A 93 18.85 9.57 -0.71
CA PHE A 93 18.37 8.65 -1.75
C PHE A 93 17.02 8.08 -1.32
N GLY A 94 16.08 8.01 -2.25
CA GLY A 94 14.79 7.37 -2.08
C GLY A 94 14.61 6.36 -3.20
N GLU A 95 14.46 5.10 -2.85
CA GLU A 95 14.09 4.04 -3.79
C GLU A 95 12.63 3.68 -3.54
N GLU A 96 11.83 3.64 -4.60
CA GLU A 96 10.42 3.31 -4.56
C GLU A 96 10.12 2.20 -5.56
N TYR A 97 9.38 1.19 -5.13
CA TYR A 97 8.99 0.05 -5.95
C TYR A 97 7.49 -0.18 -5.83
N TYR A 98 6.85 -0.47 -6.95
CA TYR A 98 5.50 -1.02 -7.00
C TYR A 98 5.54 -2.45 -6.49
N VAL A 99 5.02 -2.70 -5.28
CA VAL A 99 5.15 -3.99 -4.58
C VAL A 99 3.84 -4.78 -4.54
N GLY A 100 2.75 -4.23 -5.07
CA GLY A 100 1.51 -4.98 -5.18
C GLY A 100 0.36 -4.21 -5.82
N ILE A 101 -0.68 -4.96 -6.18
CA ILE A 101 -1.93 -4.47 -6.75
C ILE A 101 -3.00 -4.51 -5.66
N LEU A 102 -3.84 -3.47 -5.60
CA LEU A 102 -4.98 -3.40 -4.69
C LEU A 102 -6.25 -3.82 -5.43
N ILE A 103 -6.89 -4.88 -4.94
CA ILE A 103 -8.14 -5.43 -5.48
C ILE A 103 -9.25 -5.45 -4.42
N GLU A 104 -10.50 -5.33 -4.85
CA GLU A 104 -11.69 -5.42 -3.99
C GLU A 104 -12.21 -6.86 -3.89
#